data_AF-C4A0R2-F1
#
_entry.id   AF-C4A0R2-F1
#
_cell.length_a   1.000
_cell.length_b   1.000
_cell.length_c   1.000
_cell.angle_alpha   90.00
_cell.angle_beta   90.00
_cell.angle_gamma   90.00
#
_symmetry.space_group_name_H-M   'P 1'
#
loop_
_entity.id
_entity.type
_entity.pdbx_description
1 polymer ?
#
loop_
_entity_poly.entity_id
_entity_poly.type
_entity_poly.pdbx_seq_one_letter_code
_entity_poly.pdbx_strand_id
1 'polypeptide(L)'
;MAVEFHPRVGALVSVGNNGRTAERQQPTQEFNNGLVFGRQPLRDGEIFEVRLDRKVNSWSGSIEVGVTTIDPDMLDFPTSATGLREG
;
A
#
# COMPACT_ATOMS: atom_id res chain seq x y z
N MET A 1 -6.21 8.77 16.97
CA MET A 1 -5.60 9.27 15.73
C MET A 1 -6.06 8.35 14.61
N ALA A 2 -6.42 8.90 13.46
CA ALA A 2 -6.91 8.09 12.35
C ALA A 2 -5.74 7.54 11.54
N VAL A 3 -5.62 6.21 11.46
CA VAL A 3 -4.68 5.57 10.56
C VAL A 3 -5.24 5.70 9.14
N GLU A 4 -4.58 6.49 8.32
CA GLU A 4 -4.97 6.79 6.93
C GLU A 4 -3.83 6.40 6.00
N PHE A 5 -4.17 5.99 4.78
CA PHE A 5 -3.24 5.80 3.69
C PHE A 5 -2.83 7.15 3.09
N HIS A 6 -1.58 7.21 2.64
CA HIS A 6 -1.01 8.34 1.94
C HIS A 6 -1.73 8.56 0.59
N PRO A 7 -1.99 9.81 0.16
CA PRO A 7 -2.68 10.08 -1.11
C PRO A 7 -1.87 9.71 -2.35
N ARG A 8 -0.53 9.76 -2.28
CA ARG A 8 0.34 9.19 -3.32
C ARG A 8 0.35 7.66 -3.18
N VAL A 9 -0.03 6.98 -4.25
CA VAL A 9 -0.17 5.52 -4.32
C VAL A 9 0.32 4.99 -5.66
N GLY A 10 0.47 3.66 -5.75
CA GLY A 10 0.78 2.98 -7.00
C GLY A 10 -0.26 3.23 -8.09
N ALA A 11 0.17 3.11 -9.35
CA ALA A 11 -0.62 3.49 -10.51
C ALA A 11 -1.98 2.77 -10.63
N LEU A 12 -2.11 1.57 -10.06
CA LEU A 12 -3.34 0.77 -10.08
C LEU A 12 -4.06 0.78 -8.73
N VAL A 13 -3.93 1.83 -7.93
CA VAL A 13 -4.60 1.94 -6.64
C VAL A 13 -5.61 3.08 -6.64
N SER A 14 -6.76 2.88 -5.99
CA SER A 14 -7.64 3.96 -5.54
C SER A 14 -7.71 3.98 -4.02
N VAL A 15 -7.72 5.18 -3.43
CA VAL A 15 -7.91 5.40 -2.00
C VAL A 15 -9.26 6.06 -1.77
N GLY A 16 -10.03 5.50 -0.84
CA GLY A 16 -11.37 5.97 -0.47
C GLY A 16 -11.58 5.96 1.04
N ASN A 17 -12.84 6.13 1.45
CA ASN A 17 -13.24 6.08 2.87
C ASN A 17 -12.40 7.03 3.75
N ASN A 18 -12.25 8.29 3.33
CA ASN A 18 -11.41 9.29 3.99
C ASN A 18 -10.00 8.77 4.28
N GLY A 19 -9.36 8.17 3.27
CA GLY A 19 -8.00 7.64 3.39
C GLY A 19 -7.91 6.27 4.07
N ARG A 20 -9.00 5.65 4.51
CA ARG A 20 -8.93 4.42 5.34
C ARG A 20 -9.07 3.12 4.55
N THR A 21 -9.34 3.20 3.26
CA THR A 21 -9.48 2.03 2.40
C THR A 21 -8.68 2.26 1.13
N ALA A 22 -7.86 1.28 0.75
CA ALA A 22 -7.19 1.25 -0.53
C ALA A 22 -7.58 -0.04 -1.27
N GLU A 23 -7.78 0.09 -2.58
CA GLU A 23 -8.15 -1.03 -3.44
C GLU A 23 -7.35 -1.00 -4.74
N ARG A 24 -7.05 -2.19 -5.29
CA ARG A 24 -6.43 -2.30 -6.60
C ARG A 24 -7.49 -2.16 -7.69
N GLN A 25 -7.26 -1.23 -8.61
CA GLN A 25 -8.05 -1.04 -9.82
C GLN A 25 -7.82 -2.21 -10.79
N GLN A 26 -8.86 -2.62 -11.51
CA GLN A 26 -8.81 -3.71 -12.49
C GLN A 26 -8.13 -5.00 -11.95
N PRO A 27 -8.55 -5.52 -10.78
CA PRO A 27 -7.75 -6.47 -10.00
C PRO A 27 -7.66 -7.88 -10.62
N THR A 28 -8.43 -8.15 -11.69
CA THR A 28 -8.38 -9.37 -12.50
C THR A 28 -7.44 -9.28 -13.70
N GLN A 29 -6.98 -8.08 -14.09
CA GLN A 29 -6.13 -7.87 -15.26
C GLN A 29 -4.65 -7.80 -14.89
N GLU A 30 -4.34 -7.16 -13.76
CA GLU A 30 -2.97 -6.95 -13.29
C GLU A 30 -2.89 -7.14 -11.76
N PHE A 31 -1.76 -7.66 -11.29
CA PHE A 31 -1.49 -7.94 -9.88
C PHE A 31 -0.48 -6.98 -9.23
N ASN A 32 0.36 -6.32 -10.03
CA ASN A 32 1.40 -5.39 -9.59
C ASN A 32 0.88 -3.93 -9.48
N ASN A 33 1.80 -2.96 -9.29
CA ASN A 33 1.52 -1.51 -9.22
C ASN A 33 0.50 -1.13 -8.13
N GLY A 34 0.41 -1.95 -7.08
CA GLY A 34 -0.59 -1.88 -6.00
C GLY A 34 -0.09 -1.27 -4.68
N LEU A 35 1.01 -0.51 -4.71
CA LEU A 35 1.67 0.00 -3.51
C LEU A 35 0.88 1.10 -2.81
N VAL A 36 0.83 1.03 -1.47
CA VAL A 36 0.27 2.05 -0.59
C VAL A 36 1.14 2.21 0.66
N PHE A 37 1.10 3.41 1.24
CA PHE A 37 1.86 3.76 2.43
C PHE A 37 0.94 4.37 3.48
N GLY A 38 1.35 4.33 4.75
CA GLY A 38 0.70 5.12 5.79
C GLY A 38 0.91 6.62 5.56
N ARG A 39 -0.10 7.43 5.88
CA ARG A 39 -0.05 8.89 5.75
C ARG A 39 0.94 9.54 6.72
N GLN A 40 1.13 8.93 7.88
CA GLN A 40 2.04 9.42 8.92
C GLN A 40 3.12 8.37 9.22
N PRO A 41 4.35 8.79 9.54
CA PRO A 41 5.39 7.89 10.02
C PRO A 41 4.94 7.17 11.28
N LEU A 42 5.30 5.89 11.39
CA LEU A 42 5.06 5.11 12.59
C LEU A 42 5.97 5.58 13.73
N ARG A 43 5.40 5.67 14.92
CA ARG A 43 6.14 5.91 16.17
C ARG A 43 6.58 4.60 16.79
N ASP A 44 7.56 4.69 17.68
CA ASP A 44 8.02 3.54 18.45
C ASP A 44 6.86 2.86 19.19
N GLY A 45 6.70 1.55 18.97
CA GLY A 45 5.63 0.74 19.54
C GLY A 45 4.24 0.96 18.93
N GLU A 46 4.11 1.81 17.91
CA GLU A 46 2.84 2.00 17.19
C GLU A 46 2.55 0.83 16.26
N ILE A 47 1.30 0.38 16.26
CA ILE A 47 0.82 -0.70 15.40
C ILE A 47 0.02 -0.11 14.24
N PHE A 48 0.44 -0.43 13.02
CA PHE A 48 -0.36 -0.22 11.82
C PHE A 48 -1.12 -1.50 11.49
N GLU A 49 -2.41 -1.55 11.81
CA GLU A 49 -3.25 -2.69 11.50
C GLU A 49 -3.98 -2.51 10.16
N VAL A 50 -4.02 -3.55 9.34
CA VAL A 50 -4.75 -3.59 8.08
C VAL A 50 -5.68 -4.80 8.03
N ARG A 51 -6.87 -4.61 7.45
CA ARG A 51 -7.83 -5.68 7.18
C ARG A 51 -7.93 -5.93 5.68
N LEU A 52 -7.93 -7.20 5.29
CA LEU A 52 -8.22 -7.59 3.90
C LEU A 52 -9.74 -7.59 3.69
N ASP A 53 -10.25 -6.56 3.02
CA ASP A 53 -11.68 -6.45 2.71
C ASP A 53 -12.12 -7.38 1.57
N ARG A 54 -11.25 -7.63 0.59
CA ARG A 54 -11.51 -8.50 -0.56
C ARG A 54 -10.24 -9.18 -1.04
N LYS A 55 -10.36 -10.44 -1.49
CA LYS A 55 -9.30 -11.20 -2.16
C LYS A 55 -9.75 -11.63 -3.55
N VAL A 56 -8.87 -11.52 -4.54
CA VAL A 56 -9.06 -12.10 -5.88
C VAL A 56 -8.42 -13.49 -5.91
N ASN A 57 -9.20 -14.50 -6.30
CA ASN A 57 -8.77 -15.91 -6.28
C ASN A 57 -8.15 -16.39 -7.59
N SER A 58 -8.11 -15.56 -8.64
CA SER A 58 -7.55 -15.90 -9.95
C SER A 58 -6.01 -15.80 -10.01
N TRP A 59 -5.38 -15.28 -8.97
CA TRP A 59 -3.93 -15.09 -8.90
C TRP A 59 -3.31 -16.02 -7.87
N SER A 60 -2.15 -16.59 -8.20
CA SER A 60 -1.27 -17.28 -7.24
C SER A 60 -0.16 -16.31 -6.84
N GLY A 61 -0.15 -15.89 -5.57
CA GLY A 61 0.81 -14.92 -5.04
C GLY A 61 0.49 -14.57 -3.59
N SER A 62 1.26 -13.62 -3.03
CA SER A 62 1.13 -13.14 -1.66
C SER A 62 0.90 -11.63 -1.62
N ILE A 63 0.41 -11.13 -0.48
CA ILE A 63 0.51 -9.72 -0.13
C ILE A 63 1.88 -9.47 0.49
N GLU A 64 2.49 -8.33 0.17
CA GLU A 64 3.73 -7.86 0.79
C GLU A 64 3.38 -6.75 1.79
N VAL A 65 3.90 -6.85 3.01
CA VAL A 65 3.73 -5.84 4.07
C VAL A 65 5.08 -5.62 4.74
N GLY A 66 5.42 -4.36 4.99
CA GLY A 66 6.69 -3.98 5.60
C GLY A 66 6.69 -2.52 6.03
N VAL A 67 7.87 -2.03 6.38
CA VAL A 67 8.13 -0.63 6.75
C VAL A 67 9.29 -0.09 5.91
N THR A 68 9.33 1.22 5.72
CA THR A 68 10.41 1.92 5.02
C THR A 68 10.70 3.24 5.73
N THR A 69 11.93 3.75 5.58
CA THR A 69 12.34 5.08 6.01
C THR A 69 12.20 6.14 4.90
N ILE A 70 11.81 5.74 3.69
CA ILE A 70 11.62 6.64 2.55
C ILE A 70 10.30 7.40 2.71
N ASP A 71 10.33 8.72 2.51
CA ASP A 71 9.14 9.55 2.44
C ASP A 71 8.31 9.22 1.18
N PRO A 72 7.03 8.82 1.29
CA PRO A 72 6.16 8.58 0.15
C PRO A 72 6.04 9.78 -0.81
N ASP A 73 6.25 11.00 -0.33
CA ASP A 73 6.28 12.22 -1.16
C ASP A 73 7.54 12.36 -2.02
N MET A 74 8.58 11.58 -1.77
CA MET A 74 9.81 11.56 -2.57
C MET A 74 10.01 10.27 -3.36
N LEU A 75 9.11 9.31 -3.21
CA LEU A 75 9.25 7.99 -3.82
C LEU A 75 8.74 7.96 -5.27
N ASP A 76 9.54 7.36 -6.14
CA ASP A 76 9.08 6.81 -7.42
C ASP A 76 8.60 5.37 -7.19
N PHE A 77 7.30 5.14 -7.39
CA PHE A 77 6.66 3.88 -7.01
C PHE A 77 7.15 2.72 -7.89
N PRO A 78 7.81 1.68 -7.32
CA PRO A 78 8.12 0.48 -8.06
C PRO A 78 6.85 -0.35 -8.32
N THR A 79 6.99 -1.41 -9.13
CA THR A 79 5.86 -2.30 -9.45
C THR A 79 5.46 -3.22 -8.28
N SER A 80 6.36 -3.47 -7.32
CA SER A 80 6.13 -4.28 -6.10
C SER A 80 6.89 -3.72 -4.89
N ALA A 81 6.53 -4.12 -3.66
CA ALA A 81 7.22 -3.65 -2.45
C ALA A 81 8.64 -4.21 -2.34
N THR A 82 8.87 -5.41 -2.84
CA THR A 82 10.22 -5.98 -3.03
C THR A 82 11.12 -5.16 -3.96
N GLY A 83 10.54 -4.29 -4.79
CA GLY A 83 11.28 -3.32 -5.60
C GLY A 83 11.76 -2.08 -4.84
N LEU A 84 11.32 -1.87 -3.59
CA LEU A 84 11.84 -0.81 -2.72
C LEU A 84 13.27 -1.18 -2.31
N ARG A 85 14.21 -0.73 -3.12
CA ARG A 85 15.63 -0.73 -2.79
C ARG A 85 15.90 0.62 -2.18
N GLU A 86 16.09 0.65 -0.87
CA GLU A 86 16.68 1.70 -0.02
C GLU A 86 15.99 1.62 1.35
N GLY A 87 16.70 1.01 2.29
CA GLY A 87 16.37 0.82 3.69
C GLY A 87 17.63 0.39 4.43
#